data_AF-E7RCP5-F1
#
_entry.id   AF-E7RCP5-F1
#
_cell.length_a   1.000
_cell.length_b   1.000
_cell.length_c   1.000
_cell.angle_alpha   90.00
_cell.angle_beta   90.00
_cell.angle_gamma   90.00
#
_symmetry.space_group_name_H-M   'P 1'
#
loop_
_entity.id
_entity.type
_entity.pdbx_description
1 polymer ?
#
loop_
_entity_poly.entity_id
_entity_poly.type
_entity_poly.pdbx_seq_one_letter_code
_entity_poly.pdbx_strand_id
1 'polypeptide(L)'
;MIIDIILGNNIDTKIWIQELRENGADEVIVVDYDSTEEYEEIDGTSYMTPNYAKNYIGKYDTKNYYKSMYIFPGMLSTMSSLRRSNNDRN
;
A
#
# COMPACT_ATOMS: atom_id res chain seq x y z
N MET A 1 -1.76 -4.29 16.19
CA MET A 1 -1.44 -4.80 14.84
C MET A 1 -1.25 -3.62 13.88
N ILE A 2 -0.20 -3.67 13.06
CA ILE A 2 0.13 -2.65 12.06
C ILE A 2 -0.26 -3.21 10.69
N ILE A 3 -0.75 -2.35 9.79
CA ILE A 3 -0.99 -2.69 8.39
C ILE A 3 -0.41 -1.60 7.48
N ASP A 4 0.22 -2.04 6.40
CA ASP A 4 0.72 -1.20 5.32
C ASP A 4 -0.21 -1.30 4.13
N ILE A 5 -0.71 -0.15 3.67
CA ILE A 5 -1.80 -0.04 2.70
C ILE A 5 -1.27 0.71 1.48
N ILE A 6 -1.15 0.00 0.36
CA ILE A 6 -0.81 0.61 -0.93
C ILE A 6 -2.11 1.04 -1.62
N LEU A 7 -2.24 2.33 -1.91
CA LEU A 7 -3.38 2.91 -2.60
C LEU A 7 -3.11 2.92 -4.10
N GLY A 8 -3.85 2.09 -4.84
CA GLY A 8 -3.72 1.90 -6.29
C GLY A 8 -2.88 0.68 -6.65
N ASN A 9 -3.30 0.00 -7.71
CA ASN A 9 -2.58 -1.10 -8.35
C ASN A 9 -1.96 -0.61 -9.66
N ASN A 10 -0.77 0.00 -9.59
CA ASN A 10 -0.04 0.46 -10.78
C ASN A 10 1.29 -0.30 -10.94
N ILE A 11 2.07 0.09 -11.95
CA ILE A 11 3.35 -0.53 -12.30
C ILE A 11 4.37 -0.55 -11.15
N ASP A 12 4.30 0.40 -10.21
CA ASP A 12 5.19 0.51 -9.05
C ASP A 12 4.71 -0.28 -7.83
N THR A 13 3.48 -0.81 -7.83
CA THR A 13 2.91 -1.54 -6.69
C THR A 13 3.77 -2.74 -6.28
N LYS A 14 4.35 -3.46 -7.24
CA LYS A 14 5.26 -4.59 -6.95
C LYS A 14 6.53 -4.15 -6.23
N ILE A 15 7.06 -2.97 -6.57
CA ILE A 15 8.25 -2.41 -5.92
C ILE A 15 7.91 -2.04 -4.47
N TRP A 16 6.76 -1.40 -4.24
CA TRP A 16 6.30 -1.11 -2.89
C TRP A 16 6.13 -2.37 -2.04
N ILE A 17 5.48 -3.42 -2.57
CA ILE A 17 5.31 -4.68 -1.85
C ILE A 17 6.67 -5.27 -1.45
N GLN A 18 7.62 -5.29 -2.38
CA GLN A 18 8.97 -5.78 -2.11
C GLN A 18 9.67 -4.94 -1.03
N GLU A 19 9.70 -3.62 -1.18
CA GLU A 19 10.36 -2.72 -0.24
C GLU A 19 9.76 -2.83 1.17
N LEU A 20 8.44 -2.90 1.28
CA LEU A 20 7.76 -3.06 2.57
C LEU A 20 8.12 -4.39 3.24
N ARG A 21 8.09 -5.50 2.48
CA ARG A 21 8.45 -6.83 3.00
C ARG A 21 9.92 -6.90 3.42
N GLU A 22 10.83 -6.32 2.65
CA GLU A 22 12.26 -6.24 3.00
C GLU A 22 12.51 -5.42 4.27
N ASN A 23 11.63 -4.45 4.57
CA ASN A 23 11.66 -3.66 5.80
C ASN A 23 10.84 -4.27 6.96
N GLY A 24 10.36 -5.52 6.81
CA GLY A 24 9.68 -6.25 7.88
C GLY A 24 8.20 -5.93 8.03
N ALA A 25 7.53 -5.44 6.99
CA ALA A 25 6.08 -5.34 6.98
C ALA A 25 5.44 -6.73 7.04
N ASP A 26 4.68 -7.00 8.10
CA ASP A 26 3.97 -8.27 8.30
C ASP A 26 2.69 -8.36 7.46
N GLU A 27 1.97 -7.23 7.33
CA GLU A 27 0.65 -7.17 6.68
C GLU A 27 0.62 -6.05 5.65
N VAL A 28 0.63 -6.44 4.38
CA VAL A 28 0.59 -5.53 3.23
C VAL A 28 -0.66 -5.81 2.40
N ILE A 29 -1.45 -4.78 2.16
CA ILE A 29 -2.60 -4.85 1.23
C ILE A 29 -2.48 -3.82 0.12
N VAL A 30 -3.12 -4.11 -1.01
CA VAL A 30 -3.29 -3.19 -2.13
C VAL A 30 -4.77 -2.85 -2.27
N VAL A 31 -5.10 -1.56 -2.27
CA VAL A 31 -6.43 -1.07 -2.63
C VAL A 31 -6.46 -0.87 -4.14
N ASP A 32 -7.14 -1.76 -4.84
CA ASP A 32 -7.31 -1.71 -6.28
C ASP A 32 -8.63 -1.01 -6.61
N TYR A 33 -8.54 0.18 -7.23
CA TYR A 33 -9.70 0.99 -7.60
C TYR A 33 -10.38 0.51 -8.88
N ASP A 34 -9.68 -0.27 -9.71
CA ASP A 34 -10.14 -0.74 -11.01
C ASP A 34 -10.60 -2.20 -10.96
N SER A 35 -10.32 -2.91 -9.87
CA SER A 35 -10.77 -4.29 -9.66
C SER A 35 -12.30 -4.39 -9.54
N THR A 36 -12.86 -5.41 -10.18
CA THR A 36 -14.27 -5.81 -10.05
C THR A 36 -14.48 -6.88 -8.98
N GLU A 37 -13.40 -7.52 -8.51
CA GLU A 37 -13.45 -8.55 -7.47
C GLU A 37 -13.20 -7.92 -6.10
N GLU A 38 -14.04 -8.24 -5.10
CA GLU A 38 -13.93 -7.59 -3.78
C GLU A 38 -12.61 -7.88 -3.07
N TYR A 39 -12.07 -9.09 -3.28
CA TYR A 39 -10.84 -9.60 -2.68
C TYR A 39 -10.15 -10.58 -3.64
N GLU A 40 -8.84 -10.41 -3.80
CA GLU A 40 -7.95 -11.37 -4.46
C GLU A 40 -6.66 -11.50 -3.64
N GLU A 41 -6.04 -12.68 -3.62
CA GLU A 41 -4.72 -12.88 -3.00
C GLU A 41 -3.70 -13.28 -4.06
N ILE A 42 -2.64 -12.48 -4.19
CA ILE A 42 -1.57 -12.68 -5.16
C ILE A 42 -0.24 -12.67 -4.41
N ASP A 43 0.53 -13.75 -4.50
CA ASP A 43 1.84 -13.89 -3.86
C ASP A 43 1.86 -13.52 -2.36
N GLY A 44 0.77 -13.86 -1.65
CA GLY A 44 0.57 -13.57 -0.23
C GLY A 44 0.30 -12.08 0.08
N THR A 45 -0.07 -11.28 -0.92
CA THR A 45 -0.57 -9.91 -0.75
C THR A 45 -2.04 -9.89 -1.10
N SER A 46 -2.86 -9.32 -0.21
CA SER A 46 -4.29 -9.14 -0.49
C SER A 46 -4.55 -7.88 -1.30
N TYR A 47 -5.26 -8.04 -2.41
CA TYR A 47 -5.80 -6.98 -3.25
C TYR A 47 -7.28 -6.84 -2.96
N MET A 48 -7.75 -5.61 -2.73
CA MET A 48 -9.12 -5.36 -2.29
C MET A 48 -9.70 -4.13 -2.97
N THR A 49 -10.99 -4.17 -3.25
CA THR A 49 -11.73 -2.95 -3.61
C THR A 49 -11.76 -1.96 -2.44
N PRO A 50 -11.94 -0.64 -2.67
CA PRO A 50 -11.98 0.36 -1.60
C PRO A 50 -13.04 0.08 -0.53
N ASN A 51 -14.20 -0.44 -0.94
CA ASN A 51 -15.31 -0.74 -0.04
C ASN A 51 -14.97 -1.90 0.90
N TYR A 52 -14.37 -2.96 0.36
CA TYR A 52 -13.94 -4.10 1.15
C TYR A 52 -12.76 -3.74 2.07
N ALA A 53 -11.76 -3.03 1.52
CA ALA A 53 -10.59 -2.58 2.26
C ALA A 53 -10.97 -1.73 3.49
N LYS A 54 -11.95 -0.83 3.36
CA LYS A 54 -12.40 0.02 4.48
C LYS A 54 -12.84 -0.79 5.70
N ASN A 55 -13.56 -1.89 5.48
CA ASN A 55 -14.00 -2.77 6.56
C ASN A 55 -12.82 -3.60 7.09
N TYR A 56 -12.00 -4.12 6.18
CA TYR A 56 -10.85 -4.95 6.52
C TYR A 56 -9.82 -4.22 7.38
N ILE A 57 -9.46 -2.99 7.02
CA ILE A 57 -8.44 -2.21 7.75
C ILE A 57 -8.93 -1.76 9.13
N GLY A 58 -10.25 -1.76 9.37
CA GLY A 58 -10.86 -1.33 10.64
C GLY A 58 -10.34 -2.10 11.86
N LYS A 59 -9.85 -3.33 11.67
CA LYS A 59 -9.32 -4.20 12.74
C LYS A 59 -7.88 -3.87 13.18
N TYR A 60 -7.17 -2.97 12.49
CA TYR A 60 -5.77 -2.64 12.80
C TYR A 60 -5.62 -1.34 13.58
N ASP A 61 -4.70 -1.36 14.55
CA ASP A 61 -4.41 -0.22 15.44
C ASP A 61 -3.67 0.89 14.69
N THR A 62 -2.72 0.51 13.84
CA THR A 62 -1.88 1.44 13.06
C THR A 62 -2.03 1.13 11.58
N LYS A 63 -2.19 2.19 10.77
CA LYS A 63 -2.43 2.11 9.33
C LYS A 63 -1.46 3.05 8.63
N ASN A 64 -0.52 2.50 7.89
CA ASN A 64 0.41 3.28 7.06
C ASN A 64 -0.10 3.29 5.63
N TYR A 65 -0.10 4.45 4.99
CA TYR A 65 -0.62 4.61 3.63
C TYR A 65 0.51 4.99 2.69
N TYR A 66 0.60 4.24 1.60
CA TYR A 66 1.56 4.42 0.51
C TYR A 66 0.75 4.67 -0.76
N LYS A 67 1.09 5.71 -1.50
CA LYS A 67 0.42 5.98 -2.77
C LYS A 67 1.22 5.36 -3.90
N SER A 68 0.66 4.34 -4.55
CA SER A 68 1.18 3.86 -5.82
C SER A 68 0.94 4.95 -6.86
N MET A 69 2.00 5.30 -7.59
CA MET A 69 1.99 6.34 -8.61
C MET A 69 2.23 5.68 -9.96
N TYR A 70 1.61 6.21 -11.02
CA TYR A 70 1.98 5.82 -12.37
C TYR A 70 3.40 6.34 -12.67
N ILE A 71 4.41 5.55 -12.33
CA ILE A 71 5.80 5.88 -12.60
C ILE A 71 6.06 5.58 -14.08
N PHE A 72 6.29 6.64 -14.86
CA PHE A 72 6.76 6.48 -16.23
C PHE A 72 8.12 5.75 -16.19
N PRO A 73 8.34 4.71 -17.01
CA PRO A 73 9.60 3.97 -17.01
C PRO A 73 10.78 4.91 -17.24
N GLY A 74 11.61 5.08 -16.21
CA GLY A 74 12.72 6.06 -16.17
C GLY A 74 12.86 6.84 -14.85
N MET A 75 11.84 6.85 -13.99
CA MET A 75 11.87 7.57 -12.70
C MET A 75 12.43 6.75 -11.50
N LEU A 76 12.96 5.54 -11.74
CA LEU A 76 13.41 4.59 -10.72
C LEU A 76 14.68 5.01 -9.94
N SER A 77 15.28 6.15 -10.26
CA SER A 77 16.35 6.71 -9.44
C SER A 77 15.74 7.34 -8.19
N THR A 78 15.72 6.58 -7.09
CA THR A 78 15.40 7.01 -5.71
C THR A 78 13.97 7.53 -5.49
N MET A 79 13.05 6.65 -5.07
CA MET A 79 11.81 7.06 -4.39
C MET A 79 12.10 7.56 -2.96
N SER A 80 12.89 8.63 -2.86
CA SER A 80 13.08 9.41 -1.64
C SER A 80 11.90 10.38 -1.47
N SER A 81 10.72 9.87 -1.15
CA SER A 81 9.64 10.73 -0.64
C SER A 81 8.73 9.98 0.32
N LEU A 82 9.33 9.33 1.33
CA LEU A 82 8.70 9.14 2.63
C LEU A 82 8.45 10.53 3.24
N ARG A 83 7.36 11.19 2.87
CA ARG A 83 6.82 12.30 3.68
C ARG A 83 6.19 11.70 4.91
N ARG A 84 7.00 11.50 5.93
CA ARG A 84 6.55 11.36 7.32
C ARG A 84 5.78 12.65 7.65
N SER A 85 4.45 12.55 7.78
CA SER A 85 3.67 13.62 8.40
C SER A 85 4.05 13.63 9.87
N ASN A 86 5.09 14.41 10.21
CA ASN A 86 5.31 14.81 11.59
C ASN A 86 4.15 15.73 11.97
N ASN A 87 3.16 15.18 12.68
CA ASN A 87 2.30 15.99 13.52
C ASN A 87 3.15 16.49 14.70
N ASP A 88 3.94 17.53 14.45
CA ASP A 88 4.60 18.31 15.47
C ASP A 88 3.82 19.61 15.68
N ARG A 89 3.26 19.73 16.90
CA ARG A 89 2.93 20.97 17.66
C ARG A 89 1.63 21.68 17.25
N ASN A 90 0.81 22.21 18.16
CA ASN A 90 0.90 22.47 19.61
C ASN A 90 -0.53 22.52 20.17
#